data_AF-A0A0R3ELX7-F1
#
_entry.id   AF-A0A0R3ELX7-F1
#
_cell.length_a   1.000
_cell.length_b   1.000
_cell.length_c   1.000
_cell.angle_alpha   90.00
_cell.angle_beta   90.00
_cell.angle_gamma   90.00
#
_symmetry.space_group_name_H-M   'P 1'
#
loop_
_entity.id
_entity.type
_entity.pdbx_description
1 polymer ?
#
loop_
_entity_poly.entity_id
_entity_poly.type
_entity_poly.pdbx_seq_one_letter_code
_entity_poly.pdbx_strand_id
1 'polypeptide(L)'
;MVTVDQARAAIANHGYLLSDVGAEVAGWVVVSREYAWFKHSRVYFTIVATDPDGQMWQFTVSESTEDGTEVEGEPTPVSPTIEVKSFVTFRPRLIPRI
;
A
#
# COMPACT_ATOMS: atom_id res chain seq x y z
N MET A 1 11.54 -16.63 6.57
CA MET A 1 10.13 -16.23 6.64
C MET A 1 9.96 -15.38 7.87
N VAL A 2 9.60 -14.11 7.67
CA VAL A 2 9.36 -13.14 8.74
C VAL A 2 8.11 -13.54 9.53
N THR A 3 8.20 -13.54 10.86
CA THR A 3 7.03 -13.78 11.72
C THR A 3 6.23 -12.48 11.93
N VAL A 4 4.99 -12.61 12.39
CA VAL A 4 4.14 -11.45 12.71
C VAL A 4 4.81 -10.52 13.73
N ASP A 5 5.47 -11.07 14.74
CA ASP A 5 6.16 -10.25 15.76
C ASP A 5 7.39 -9.54 15.20
N GLN A 6 8.12 -10.16 14.26
CA GLN A 6 9.22 -9.52 13.56
C GLN A 6 8.72 -8.40 12.64
N ALA A 7 7.63 -8.63 11.91
CA ALA A 7 6.99 -7.61 11.08
C ALA A 7 6.49 -6.43 11.93
N ARG A 8 5.83 -6.70 13.06
CA ARG A 8 5.40 -5.68 14.03
C ARG A 8 6.58 -4.83 14.50
N ALA A 9 7.69 -5.46 14.90
CA ALA A 9 8.87 -4.73 15.34
C ALA A 9 9.49 -3.89 14.22
N ALA A 10 9.62 -4.43 13.02
CA ALA A 10 10.17 -3.71 11.87
C ALA A 10 9.32 -2.49 11.50
N ILE A 11 8.00 -2.66 11.42
CA ILE A 11 7.05 -1.62 11.02
C ILE A 11 6.90 -0.57 12.12
N ALA A 12 6.95 -0.95 13.41
CA ALA A 12 6.99 0.02 14.50
C ALA A 12 8.27 0.91 14.44
N ASN A 13 9.42 0.33 14.06
CA ASN A 13 10.69 1.06 14.02
C ASN A 13 10.91 1.86 12.73
N HIS A 14 10.35 1.41 11.61
CA HIS A 14 10.69 1.92 10.27
C HIS A 14 9.48 2.27 9.40
N GLY A 15 8.26 1.95 9.82
CA GLY A 15 7.07 2.09 8.97
C GLY A 15 6.80 3.53 8.51
N TYR A 16 7.20 4.54 9.29
CA TYR A 16 7.09 5.95 8.89
C TYR A 16 8.02 6.33 7.72
N LEU A 17 9.11 5.59 7.51
CA LEU A 17 10.01 5.73 6.36
C LEU A 17 9.53 4.91 5.15
N LEU A 18 8.62 3.97 5.37
CA LEU A 18 8.02 3.11 4.37
C LEU A 18 6.65 3.67 3.93
N SER A 19 6.57 4.97 3.63
CA SER A 19 5.31 5.66 3.30
C SER A 19 5.02 5.75 1.80
N ASP A 20 6.05 5.68 0.96
CA ASP A 20 5.94 5.89 -0.48
C ASP A 20 6.39 4.67 -1.29
N VAL A 21 5.77 4.47 -2.45
CA VAL A 21 6.13 3.36 -3.35
C VAL A 21 7.60 3.44 -3.76
N GLY A 22 8.32 2.34 -3.59
CA GLY A 22 9.76 2.26 -3.82
C GLY A 22 10.63 2.68 -2.64
N ALA A 23 10.06 3.15 -1.53
CA ALA A 23 10.81 3.38 -0.30
C ALA A 23 11.37 2.06 0.23
N GLU A 24 12.64 2.06 0.63
CA GLU A 24 13.35 0.88 1.11
C GLU A 24 14.06 1.15 2.44
N VAL A 25 13.81 0.31 3.45
CA VAL A 25 14.50 0.35 4.74
C VAL A 25 14.68 -1.05 5.29
N ALA A 26 15.89 -1.40 5.72
CA ALA A 26 16.21 -2.70 6.31
C ALA A 26 15.78 -3.91 5.45
N GLY A 27 15.82 -3.76 4.12
CA GLY A 27 15.41 -4.77 3.14
C GLY A 27 13.89 -4.89 2.94
N TRP A 28 13.09 -4.04 3.60
CA TRP A 28 11.67 -3.89 3.31
C TRP A 28 11.45 -2.87 2.21
N VAL A 29 10.62 -3.18 1.23
CA VAL A 29 10.36 -2.32 0.07
C VAL A 29 8.86 -2.09 -0.10
N VAL A 30 8.42 -0.84 -0.18
CA VAL A 30 7.02 -0.50 -0.46
C VAL A 30 6.68 -0.78 -1.92
N VAL A 31 5.63 -1.57 -2.14
CA VAL A 31 5.17 -1.97 -3.48
C VAL A 31 3.78 -1.43 -3.82
N SER A 32 3.01 -1.00 -2.82
CA SER A 32 1.71 -0.34 -3.03
C SER A 32 1.48 0.74 -1.98
N ARG A 33 0.84 1.82 -2.42
CA ARG A 33 0.32 2.90 -1.58
C ARG A 33 -1.05 3.28 -2.11
N GLU A 34 -2.07 3.18 -1.27
CA GLU A 34 -3.44 3.51 -1.63
C GLU A 34 -4.03 4.50 -0.63
N TYR A 35 -4.70 5.54 -1.13
CA TYR A 35 -5.46 6.44 -0.27
C TYR A 35 -6.59 5.68 0.43
N ALA A 36 -6.72 5.84 1.73
CA ALA A 36 -7.75 5.20 2.52
C ALA A 36 -8.83 6.19 2.96
N TRP A 37 -8.47 7.21 3.77
CA TRP A 37 -9.41 8.24 4.22
C TRP A 37 -8.69 9.49 4.74
N PHE A 38 -9.47 10.55 5.04
CA PHE A 38 -8.99 11.77 5.69
C PHE A 38 -9.74 12.01 7.00
N LYS A 39 -9.02 12.32 8.09
CA LYS A 39 -9.61 12.60 9.41
C LYS A 39 -8.67 13.47 10.25
N HIS A 40 -9.23 14.44 10.98
CA HIS A 40 -8.48 15.32 11.89
C HIS A 40 -7.21 15.95 11.26
N SER A 41 -7.33 16.48 10.05
CA SER A 41 -6.19 17.07 9.31
C SER A 41 -5.07 16.08 8.94
N ARG A 42 -5.33 14.77 9.02
CA ARG A 42 -4.41 13.72 8.58
C ARG A 42 -4.98 12.94 7.40
N VAL A 43 -4.13 12.65 6.43
CA VAL A 43 -4.45 11.73 5.32
C VAL A 43 -3.92 10.35 5.67
N TYR A 44 -4.75 9.33 5.51
CA TYR A 44 -4.41 7.94 5.82
C TYR A 44 -4.21 7.16 4.53
N PHE A 45 -3.15 6.36 4.51
CA PHE A 45 -2.79 5.51 3.39
C PHE A 45 -2.65 4.06 3.85
N THR A 46 -3.16 3.14 3.05
CA THR A 46 -2.82 1.73 3.16
C THR A 46 -1.54 1.48 2.38
N ILE A 47 -0.53 0.96 3.09
CA ILE A 47 0.77 0.61 2.53
C ILE A 47 0.86 -0.90 2.43
N VAL A 48 1.42 -1.38 1.33
CA VAL A 48 1.91 -2.77 1.22
C VAL A 48 3.41 -2.73 1.00
N ALA A 49 4.15 -3.36 1.90
CA ALA A 49 5.58 -3.56 1.79
C ALA A 49 5.93 -5.05 1.66
N THR A 50 6.98 -5.32 0.89
CA THR A 50 7.58 -6.66 0.77
C THR A 50 8.74 -6.73 1.75
N ASP A 51 8.80 -7.80 2.54
CA ASP A 51 9.89 -8.04 3.48
C ASP A 51 11.12 -8.68 2.78
N PRO A 52 12.27 -8.82 3.46
CA PRO A 52 13.48 -9.40 2.87
C PRO A 52 13.32 -10.85 2.38
N ASP A 53 12.32 -11.58 2.87
CA ASP A 53 12.01 -12.96 2.47
C ASP A 53 11.00 -13.01 1.30
N GLY A 54 10.50 -11.86 0.83
CA GLY A 54 9.54 -11.76 -0.27
C GLY A 54 8.06 -11.85 0.13
N GLN A 55 7.75 -11.92 1.43
CA GLN A 55 6.36 -11.91 1.90
C GLN A 55 5.85 -10.47 2.00
N MET A 56 4.57 -10.28 1.67
CA MET A 56 3.94 -8.96 1.66
C MET A 56 3.18 -8.70 2.96
N TRP A 57 3.26 -7.47 3.43
CA TRP A 57 2.62 -7.00 4.66
C TRP A 57 1.91 -5.68 4.41
N GLN A 58 0.68 -5.61 4.88
CA GLN A 58 -0.15 -4.41 4.83
C GLN A 58 -0.17 -3.72 6.19
N PHE A 59 0.00 -2.40 6.21
CA PHE A 59 -0.18 -1.55 7.38
C PHE A 59 -0.73 -0.19 6.96
N THR A 60 -1.14 0.63 7.93
CA THR A 60 -1.63 1.98 7.64
C THR A 60 -0.58 3.00 8.08
N VAL A 61 -0.45 4.08 7.32
CA VAL A 61 0.28 5.28 7.75
C VAL A 61 -0.64 6.48 7.69
N SER A 62 -0.43 7.44 8.59
CA SER A 62 -1.10 8.72 8.57
C SER A 62 -0.08 9.85 8.39
N GLU A 63 -0.42 10.83 7.54
CA GLU A 63 0.46 11.95 7.21
C GLU A 63 -0.25 13.28 7.49
N SER A 64 0.46 14.19 8.16
CA SER A 64 0.07 15.58 8.34
C SER A 64 1.28 16.50 8.15
N THR A 65 1.05 17.74 7.74
CA THR A 65 2.12 18.74 7.58
C THR A 65 2.67 19.23 8.92
N GLU A 66 1.92 19.05 10.02
CA GLU A 66 2.26 19.54 11.36
C GLU A 66 2.95 18.47 12.21
N ASP A 67 2.46 17.23 12.15
CA ASP A 67 2.90 16.11 12.98
C ASP A 67 3.81 15.12 12.23
N GLY A 68 3.85 15.20 10.89
CA GLY A 68 4.61 14.27 10.05
C GLY A 68 3.87 12.95 9.79
N THR A 69 4.65 11.88 9.65
CA THR A 69 4.16 10.54 9.29
C THR A 69 4.16 9.61 10.51
N GLU A 70 3.04 8.94 10.76
CA GLU A 70 2.87 7.96 11.83
C GLU A 70 2.38 6.63 11.29
N VAL A 71 2.73 5.55 11.98
CA VAL A 71 2.28 4.19 11.67
C VAL A 71 1.03 3.89 12.48
N GLU A 72 0.03 3.34 11.81
CA GLU A 72 -1.30 3.11 12.35
C GLU A 72 -1.66 1.63 12.22
N GLY A 73 -2.13 1.06 13.33
CA GLY A 73 -2.59 -0.31 13.39
C GLY A 73 -1.50 -1.38 13.28
N GLU A 74 -1.95 -2.63 13.27
CA GLU A 74 -1.10 -3.82 13.27
C GLU A 74 -0.82 -4.28 11.84
N PRO A 75 0.43 -4.67 11.52
CA PRO A 75 0.73 -5.18 10.20
C PRO A 75 0.10 -6.55 9.98
N THR A 76 -0.50 -6.73 8.82
CA THR A 76 -1.22 -7.95 8.44
C THR A 76 -0.55 -8.58 7.22
N PRO A 77 -0.25 -9.89 7.22
CA PRO A 77 0.32 -10.54 6.05
C PRO A 77 -0.72 -10.60 4.92
N VAL A 78 -0.30 -10.27 3.70
CA VAL A 78 -1.16 -10.27 2.51
C VAL A 78 -0.52 -11.06 1.37
N SER A 79 -1.33 -11.43 0.37
CA SER A 79 -0.85 -12.10 -0.83
C SER A 79 -1.32 -11.34 -2.07
N PRO A 80 -0.47 -11.22 -3.11
CA PRO A 80 -0.88 -10.56 -4.33
C PRO A 80 -1.96 -11.39 -5.03
N THR A 81 -3.01 -10.72 -5.50
CA THR A 81 -3.98 -11.32 -6.41
C THR A 81 -3.64 -10.92 -7.84
N ILE A 82 -3.42 -11.91 -8.71
CA ILE A 82 -3.17 -11.66 -10.14
C ILE A 82 -4.53 -11.51 -10.83
N GLU A 83 -4.86 -10.31 -11.27
CA GLU A 83 -6.08 -10.03 -12.03
C GLU A 83 -5.76 -9.92 -13.53
N VAL A 84 -6.39 -10.75 -14.36
CA VAL A 84 -6.29 -10.64 -15.84
C VAL A 84 -7.43 -9.76 -16.35
N LYS A 85 -7.14 -8.49 -16.64
CA LYS A 85 -8.14 -7.58 -17.24
C LYS A 85 -8.20 -7.76 -18.75
N SER A 86 -9.36 -8.19 -19.26
CA SER A 86 -9.68 -8.14 -20.69
C SER A 86 -10.13 -6.74 -21.08
N PHE A 87 -9.40 -6.06 -21.96
CA PHE A 87 -9.83 -4.77 -22.51
C PHE A 87 -10.77 -4.99 -23.70
N VAL A 88 -11.97 -4.43 -23.63
CA VAL A 88 -12.91 -4.40 -24.77
C VAL A 88 -12.82 -3.03 -25.43
N THR A 89 -12.25 -2.97 -26.63
CA THR A 89 -12.20 -1.72 -27.41
C THR A 89 -13.53 -1.53 -28.13
N PHE A 90 -14.38 -0.62 -27.63
CA PHE A 90 -15.59 -0.20 -28.35
C PHE A 90 -15.23 0.81 -29.43
N ARG A 91 -15.50 0.48 -30.70
CA ARG A 91 -15.44 1.44 -31.83
C ARG A 91 -16.88 1.80 -32.24
N PRO A 92 -17.42 2.96 -31.81
CA PRO A 92 -18.74 3.38 -32.27
C PRO A 92 -18.74 3.62 -33.78
N ARG A 93 -19.77 3.12 -34.47
CA ARG A 93 -20.10 3.51 -35.84
C ARG A 93 -21.53 4.01 -35.89
N LEU A 94 -21.76 5.14 -36.56
CA LEU A 94 -23.10 5.65 -36.82
C LEU A 94 -23.71 4.84 -37.96
N ILE A 95 -24.85 4.18 -37.70
CA ILE A 95 -25.63 3.48 -38.71
C ILE A 95 -26.90 4.31 -38.94
N PRO A 96 -27.14 4.80 -40.18
CA PRO A 96 -28.39 5.48 -40.51
C PRO A 96 -29.58 4.56 -40.23
N ARG A 97 -30.63 5.08 -39.60
CA ARG A 97 -31.91 4.37 -39.50
C ARG A 97 -32.61 4.45 -40.86
N ILE A 98 -33.06 3.30 -41.36
CA ILE A 98 -33.93 3.16 -42.54
C ILE A 98 -35.38 3.34 -42.11
#